data_AF-A0A7S3FL49-F1
#
_entry.id   AF-A0A7S3FL49-F1
#
_cell.length_a   1.000
_cell.length_b   1.000
_cell.length_c   1.000
_cell.angle_alpha   90.00
_cell.angle_beta   90.00
_cell.angle_gamma   90.00
#
_symmetry.space_group_name_H-M   'P 1'
#
loop_
_entity.id
_entity.type
_entity.pdbx_description
1 polymer ?
#
loop_
_entity_poly.entity_id
_entity_poly.type
_entity_poly.pdbx_seq_one_letter_code
_entity_poly.pdbx_strand_id
1 'polypeptide(L)'
;AAKLADFGGTAGALDFWRFNFSAHPKACPTSGELYFLGYGLVGAPAVHLGVLDAQGRLARRREVPVARPAMQHDHALTDSHVVLLEQPLVFDFDKTLGGGKPFNFDAHGPVRIGLVPRALSDDEEVVWVELERAFFSYHVLNAFNADDGTVVLFLFCMDETRALGMSDTVGAPAGSGQAEVGRLHRLVVDPAARRVVEGPTPWCDEVSDFPCVAPATVGQPSAFGYSVG
;
A
#
# COMPACT_ATOMS: atom_id res chain seq x y z
N ALA A 1 -34.27 7.23 -0.49
CA ALA A 1 -33.36 6.73 -1.53
C ALA A 1 -32.00 6.48 -0.89
N ALA A 2 -31.37 5.33 -1.15
CA ALA A 2 -29.98 5.13 -0.76
C ALA A 2 -29.12 6.17 -1.50
N LYS A 3 -28.45 7.06 -0.75
CA LYS A 3 -27.45 7.95 -1.33
C LYS A 3 -26.13 7.19 -1.33
N LEU A 4 -25.50 7.07 -2.50
CA LEU A 4 -24.07 6.78 -2.57
C LEU A 4 -23.37 7.89 -1.76
N ALA A 5 -22.66 7.52 -0.70
CA ALA A 5 -22.25 8.46 0.36
C ALA A 5 -21.27 9.52 -0.16
N ASP A 6 -21.55 10.80 0.13
CA ASP A 6 -20.67 11.97 -0.08
C ASP A 6 -19.91 12.35 1.20
N PHE A 7 -19.79 11.38 2.13
CA PHE A 7 -19.24 11.53 3.47
C PHE A 7 -19.96 12.59 4.32
N GLY A 8 -21.28 12.77 4.10
CA GLY A 8 -22.06 13.78 4.82
C GLY A 8 -21.85 15.19 4.27
N GLY A 9 -21.57 15.30 2.98
CA GLY A 9 -21.26 16.54 2.27
C GLY A 9 -19.86 17.08 2.54
N THR A 10 -19.00 16.31 3.20
CA THR A 10 -17.62 16.75 3.52
C THR A 10 -16.65 16.49 2.38
N ALA A 11 -17.04 15.73 1.34
CA ALA A 11 -16.23 15.62 0.12
C ALA A 11 -16.59 16.69 -0.92
N GLY A 12 -15.58 17.41 -1.39
CA GLY A 12 -15.71 18.45 -2.43
C GLY A 12 -15.36 17.95 -3.84
N ALA A 13 -15.53 18.80 -4.85
CA ALA A 13 -15.24 18.46 -6.26
C ALA A 13 -13.78 18.09 -6.52
N LEU A 14 -12.83 18.66 -5.77
CA LEU A 14 -11.41 18.30 -5.86
C LEU A 14 -11.15 16.85 -5.42
N ASP A 15 -12.05 16.29 -4.60
CA ASP A 15 -11.92 14.94 -4.03
C ASP A 15 -12.16 13.86 -5.05
N PHE A 16 -13.00 14.15 -6.05
CA PHE A 16 -13.27 13.22 -7.13
C PHE A 16 -12.10 13.05 -8.10
N TRP A 17 -11.22 14.06 -8.23
CA TRP A 17 -10.18 14.09 -9.26
C TRP A 17 -8.76 13.94 -8.73
N ARG A 18 -8.45 14.54 -7.57
CA ARG A 18 -7.12 14.47 -6.96
C ARG A 18 -7.03 13.40 -5.88
N PHE A 19 -8.13 13.19 -5.14
CA PHE A 19 -8.15 12.38 -3.93
C PHE A 19 -9.00 11.13 -4.12
N ASN A 20 -8.71 10.36 -5.18
CA ASN A 20 -9.34 9.07 -5.47
C ASN A 20 -9.39 8.16 -4.24
N PHE A 21 -10.37 7.27 -4.19
CA PHE A 21 -10.61 6.41 -3.04
C PHE A 21 -10.17 4.97 -3.36
N SER A 22 -9.12 4.49 -2.70
CA SER A 22 -8.62 3.13 -2.87
C SER A 22 -9.68 2.08 -2.53
N ALA A 23 -9.62 0.94 -3.23
CA ALA A 23 -10.45 -0.22 -2.96
C ALA A 23 -10.08 -0.93 -1.64
N HIS A 24 -8.97 -0.56 -0.99
CA HIS A 24 -8.45 -1.22 0.21
C HIS A 24 -8.44 -0.34 1.47
N PRO A 25 -9.55 0.33 1.85
CA PRO A 25 -9.55 1.08 3.10
C PRO A 25 -9.40 0.14 4.31
N LYS A 26 -8.80 0.64 5.40
CA LYS A 26 -8.59 -0.11 6.64
C LYS A 26 -9.44 0.49 7.75
N ALA A 27 -10.38 -0.29 8.27
CA ALA A 27 -11.21 0.11 9.39
C ALA A 27 -10.46 -0.18 10.69
N CYS A 28 -10.32 0.83 11.54
CA CYS A 28 -9.77 0.66 12.87
C CYS A 28 -10.81 -0.01 13.79
N PRO A 29 -10.51 -1.19 14.36
CA PRO A 29 -11.49 -1.90 15.18
C PRO A 29 -11.80 -1.21 16.52
N THR A 30 -10.94 -0.32 17.01
CA THR A 30 -11.10 0.33 18.32
C THR A 30 -11.71 1.73 18.22
N SER A 31 -11.34 2.53 17.21
CA SER A 31 -11.86 3.89 17.03
C SER A 31 -13.07 3.97 16.10
N GLY A 32 -13.31 2.94 15.27
CA GLY A 32 -14.33 2.97 14.22
C GLY A 32 -13.98 3.88 13.04
N GLU A 33 -12.79 4.47 13.02
CA GLU A 33 -12.30 5.29 11.91
C GLU A 33 -11.94 4.43 10.69
N LEU A 34 -12.10 4.99 9.49
CA LEU A 34 -11.73 4.34 8.23
C LEU A 34 -10.58 5.09 7.55
N TYR A 35 -9.44 4.43 7.41
CA TYR A 35 -8.25 4.98 6.75
C TYR A 35 -8.22 4.55 5.29
N PHE A 36 -8.14 5.51 4.38
CA PHE A 36 -8.07 5.25 2.95
C PHE A 36 -6.93 6.05 2.33
N LEU A 37 -6.53 5.63 1.13
CA LEU A 37 -5.59 6.38 0.31
C LEU A 37 -6.15 6.64 -1.07
N GLY A 38 -5.60 7.67 -1.69
CA GLY A 38 -5.59 7.93 -3.12
C GLY A 38 -4.16 8.15 -3.58
N TYR A 39 -3.94 8.16 -4.88
CA TYR A 39 -2.63 8.45 -5.48
C TYR A 39 -2.77 9.05 -6.86
N GLY A 40 -1.92 10.04 -7.15
CA GLY A 40 -1.89 10.75 -8.41
C GLY A 40 -1.00 10.07 -9.45
N LEU A 41 -1.53 9.86 -10.65
CA LEU A 41 -0.78 9.32 -11.80
C LEU A 41 -0.22 10.40 -12.74
N VAL A 42 -0.74 11.63 -12.64
CA VAL A 42 -0.39 12.76 -13.51
C VAL A 42 -0.01 13.96 -12.66
N GLY A 43 1.06 14.66 -13.06
CA GLY A 43 1.61 15.79 -12.32
C GLY A 43 2.67 15.36 -11.30
N ALA A 44 2.85 16.16 -10.25
CA ALA A 44 3.78 15.85 -9.17
C ALA A 44 3.31 14.57 -8.43
N PRO A 45 4.14 13.52 -8.33
CA PRO A 45 3.71 12.27 -7.69
C PRO A 45 3.46 12.44 -6.19
N ALA A 46 2.26 12.06 -5.75
CA ALA A 46 1.88 12.09 -4.35
C ALA A 46 0.86 11.00 -4.02
N VAL A 47 0.89 10.55 -2.77
CA VAL A 47 -0.14 9.72 -2.14
C VAL A 47 -0.98 10.62 -1.24
N HIS A 48 -2.30 10.49 -1.31
CA HIS A 48 -3.21 11.25 -0.49
C HIS A 48 -3.86 10.34 0.53
N LEU A 49 -3.58 10.55 1.82
CA LEU A 49 -4.20 9.83 2.91
C LEU A 49 -5.43 10.57 3.42
N GLY A 50 -6.46 9.81 3.78
CA GLY A 50 -7.67 10.33 4.38
C GLY A 50 -8.21 9.45 5.48
N VAL A 51 -8.91 10.06 6.43
CA VAL A 51 -9.60 9.36 7.52
C VAL A 51 -11.05 9.78 7.57
N LEU A 52 -11.96 8.81 7.55
CA LEU A 52 -13.34 9.02 7.96
C LEU A 52 -13.49 8.72 9.45
N ASP A 53 -14.26 9.54 10.17
CA ASP A 53 -14.66 9.23 11.53
C ASP A 53 -15.67 8.07 11.59
N ALA A 54 -16.01 7.63 12.81
CA ALA A 54 -16.98 6.55 13.03
C ALA A 54 -18.41 6.89 12.57
N GLN A 55 -18.69 8.14 12.17
CA GLN A 55 -19.95 8.59 11.60
C GLN A 55 -19.87 8.72 10.07
N GLY A 56 -18.74 8.36 9.47
CA GLY A 56 -18.53 8.39 8.03
C GLY A 56 -18.22 9.77 7.46
N ARG A 57 -17.81 10.75 8.28
CA ARG A 57 -17.40 12.08 7.83
C ARG A 57 -15.91 12.16 7.63
N LEU A 58 -15.47 12.90 6.62
CA LEU A 58 -14.04 13.15 6.42
C LEU A 58 -13.47 13.99 7.56
N ALA A 59 -12.63 13.37 8.39
CA ALA A 59 -12.07 13.99 9.59
C ALA A 59 -10.68 14.59 9.34
N ARG A 60 -9.83 13.90 8.57
CA ARG A 60 -8.42 14.28 8.37
C ARG A 60 -7.93 13.91 6.98
N ARG A 61 -6.90 14.63 6.53
CA ARG A 61 -6.19 14.39 5.28
C ARG A 61 -4.73 14.78 5.38
N ARG A 62 -3.91 14.10 4.59
CA ARG A 62 -2.50 14.44 4.39
C ARG A 62 -2.05 14.05 3.00
N GLU A 63 -1.32 14.95 2.35
CA GLU A 63 -0.59 14.64 1.12
C GLU A 63 0.83 14.21 1.47
N VAL A 64 1.29 13.12 0.86
CA VAL A 64 2.62 12.56 1.05
C VAL A 64 3.31 12.53 -0.32
N PRO A 65 4.27 13.43 -0.59
CA PRO A 65 5.05 13.39 -1.81
C PRO A 65 5.82 12.07 -1.94
N VAL A 66 5.85 11.51 -3.15
CA VAL A 66 6.61 10.30 -3.49
C VAL A 66 7.52 10.55 -4.67
N ALA A 67 8.52 9.70 -4.89
CA ALA A 67 9.53 9.94 -5.92
C ALA A 67 9.01 9.68 -7.33
N ARG A 68 8.00 8.80 -7.47
CA ARG A 68 7.51 8.29 -8.76
C ARG A 68 6.00 8.10 -8.71
N PRO A 69 5.29 8.16 -9.85
CA PRO A 69 3.87 7.81 -9.94
C PRO A 69 3.70 6.28 -9.91
N ALA A 70 4.18 5.66 -8.83
CA ALA A 70 4.07 4.23 -8.59
C ALA A 70 2.64 3.87 -8.18
N MET A 71 2.17 2.71 -8.63
CA MET A 71 0.87 2.19 -8.19
C MET A 71 0.85 2.02 -6.67
N GLN A 72 -0.16 2.59 -6.02
CA GLN A 72 -0.47 2.36 -4.60
C GLN A 72 -1.71 1.45 -4.52
N HIS A 73 -1.51 0.13 -4.60
CA HIS A 73 -2.63 -0.82 -4.61
C HIS A 73 -3.28 -0.96 -3.23
N ASP A 74 -2.47 -1.24 -2.21
CA ASP A 74 -2.89 -1.44 -0.83
C ASP A 74 -1.97 -0.70 0.14
N HIS A 75 -2.38 -0.59 1.39
CA HIS A 75 -1.62 -0.05 2.51
C HIS A 75 -1.84 -0.91 3.76
N ALA A 76 -1.14 -0.58 4.84
CA ALA A 76 -1.44 -1.15 6.15
C ALA A 76 -1.82 -0.06 7.15
N LEU A 77 -2.50 -0.47 8.22
CA LEU A 77 -2.74 0.34 9.41
C LEU A 77 -2.03 -0.35 10.57
N THR A 78 -1.53 0.43 11.51
CA THR A 78 -1.03 -0.02 12.82
C THR A 78 -1.60 0.91 13.88
N ASP A 79 -1.24 0.73 15.15
CA ASP A 79 -1.67 1.65 16.19
C ASP A 79 -1.12 3.06 16.01
N SER A 80 0.07 3.21 15.44
CA SER A 80 0.79 4.48 15.35
C SER A 80 1.01 4.99 13.93
N HIS A 81 0.89 4.14 12.91
CA HIS A 81 1.22 4.49 11.53
C HIS A 81 0.21 3.97 10.50
N VAL A 82 0.05 4.73 9.42
CA VAL A 82 -0.35 4.22 8.11
C VAL A 82 0.92 3.80 7.37
N VAL A 83 0.94 2.58 6.83
CA VAL A 83 2.11 2.00 6.14
C VAL A 83 1.87 2.05 4.63
N LEU A 84 2.69 2.82 3.91
CA LEU A 84 2.68 2.95 2.47
C LEU A 84 3.70 2.01 1.82
N LEU A 85 3.38 1.52 0.62
CA LEU A 85 4.24 0.68 -0.20
C LEU A 85 4.58 1.43 -1.49
N GLU A 86 5.82 1.88 -1.64
CA GLU A 86 6.29 2.46 -2.90
C GLU A 86 7.10 1.43 -3.66
N GLN A 87 6.47 0.86 -4.69
CA GLN A 87 6.94 -0.34 -5.39
C GLN A 87 7.25 -0.02 -6.86
N PRO A 88 8.04 -0.83 -7.56
CA PRO A 88 8.56 -0.49 -8.88
C PRO A 88 7.58 -0.77 -10.03
N LEU A 89 6.26 -0.67 -9.79
CA LEU A 89 5.24 -0.65 -10.83
C LEU A 89 4.83 0.81 -11.10
N VAL A 90 5.46 1.43 -12.09
CA VAL A 90 5.41 2.88 -12.32
C VAL A 90 4.54 3.21 -13.53
N PHE A 91 3.67 4.20 -13.40
CA PHE A 91 2.85 4.70 -14.49
C PHE A 91 3.68 5.50 -15.49
N ASP A 92 3.42 5.28 -16.78
CA ASP A 92 4.11 5.92 -17.90
C ASP A 92 3.09 6.67 -18.76
N PHE A 93 3.01 7.97 -18.52
CA PHE A 93 2.03 8.84 -19.17
C PHE A 93 2.26 8.94 -20.68
N ASP A 94 3.50 9.13 -21.12
CA ASP A 94 3.84 9.30 -22.54
C ASP A 94 3.55 8.01 -23.32
N LYS A 95 3.89 6.85 -22.76
CA LYS A 95 3.55 5.54 -23.33
C LYS A 95 2.05 5.33 -23.40
N THR A 96 1.30 5.74 -22.38
CA THR A 96 -0.17 5.66 -22.36
C THR A 96 -0.77 6.51 -23.48
N LEU A 97 -0.30 7.74 -23.68
CA LEU A 97 -0.75 8.61 -24.78
C LEU A 97 -0.45 8.02 -26.16
N GLY A 98 0.64 7.25 -26.29
CA GLY A 98 0.99 6.50 -27.48
C GLY A 98 0.17 5.22 -27.72
N GLY A 99 -0.79 4.89 -26.86
CA GLY A 99 -1.60 3.67 -26.95
C GLY A 99 -0.92 2.41 -26.39
N GLY A 100 0.21 2.56 -25.71
CA GLY A 100 0.89 1.47 -25.02
C GLY A 100 0.24 1.11 -23.68
N LYS A 101 0.78 0.07 -23.05
CA LYS A 101 0.38 -0.31 -21.69
C LYS A 101 0.76 0.78 -20.67
N PRO A 102 -0.13 1.12 -19.73
CA PRO A 102 0.06 2.29 -18.88
C PRO A 102 1.14 2.15 -17.81
N PHE A 103 1.56 0.94 -17.47
CA PHE A 103 2.58 0.71 -16.43
C PHE A 103 3.82 0.03 -16.98
N ASN A 104 4.95 0.27 -16.31
CA ASN A 104 6.17 -0.50 -16.43
C ASN A 104 6.53 -1.05 -15.04
N PHE A 105 6.72 -2.36 -14.96
CA PHE A 105 7.33 -2.99 -13.79
C PHE A 105 8.85 -3.05 -13.98
N ASP A 106 9.61 -2.43 -13.09
CA ASP A 106 11.07 -2.46 -13.08
C ASP A 106 11.55 -3.52 -12.08
N ALA A 107 12.06 -4.64 -12.58
CA ALA A 107 12.51 -5.77 -11.76
C ALA A 107 13.76 -5.46 -10.90
N HIS A 108 14.39 -4.30 -11.10
CA HIS A 108 15.51 -3.82 -10.29
C HIS A 108 15.22 -2.46 -9.65
N GLY A 109 13.97 -1.99 -9.74
CA GLY A 109 13.58 -0.69 -9.22
C GLY A 109 13.50 -0.68 -7.69
N PRO A 110 13.72 0.48 -7.05
CA PRO A 110 13.71 0.58 -5.61
C PRO A 110 12.32 0.32 -5.03
N VAL A 111 12.29 -0.35 -3.87
CA VAL A 111 11.10 -0.51 -3.02
C VAL A 111 11.32 0.26 -1.73
N ARG A 112 10.34 1.05 -1.31
CA ARG A 112 10.36 1.76 -0.03
C ARG A 112 9.09 1.52 0.77
N ILE A 113 9.24 1.37 2.08
CA ILE A 113 8.13 1.38 3.04
C ILE A 113 8.08 2.76 3.68
N GLY A 114 6.92 3.41 3.58
CA GLY A 114 6.66 4.70 4.22
C GLY A 114 5.84 4.52 5.48
N LEU A 115 6.34 4.98 6.62
CA LEU A 115 5.61 5.01 7.88
C LEU A 115 5.10 6.43 8.12
N VAL A 116 3.81 6.64 7.85
CA VAL A 116 3.15 7.93 8.05
C VAL A 116 2.49 7.93 9.42
N PRO A 117 2.79 8.90 10.31
CA PRO A 117 2.12 9.03 11.60
C PRO A 117 0.60 9.04 11.44
N ARG A 118 -0.08 8.19 12.21
CA ARG A 118 -1.52 7.92 12.07
C ARG A 118 -2.41 9.14 12.29
N ALA A 119 -1.92 10.14 13.02
CA ALA A 119 -2.61 11.40 13.20
C ALA A 119 -2.75 12.20 11.89
N LEU A 120 -1.94 11.88 10.87
CA LEU A 120 -1.86 12.58 9.59
C LEU A 120 -1.56 14.08 9.74
N SER A 121 -0.81 14.48 10.77
CA SER A 121 -0.32 15.86 10.91
C SER A 121 0.80 16.13 9.89
N ASP A 122 0.78 17.31 9.27
CA ASP A 122 1.86 17.74 8.36
C ASP A 122 3.17 18.04 9.11
N ASP A 123 3.09 18.31 10.42
CA ASP A 123 4.24 18.61 11.28
C ASP A 123 5.04 17.36 11.68
N GLU A 124 4.50 16.16 11.48
CA GLU A 124 5.18 14.91 11.84
C GLU A 124 5.83 14.26 10.61
N GLU A 125 7.11 13.90 10.71
CA GLU A 125 7.88 13.33 9.60
C GLU A 125 7.31 11.98 9.12
N VAL A 126 7.33 11.76 7.80
CA VAL A 126 7.15 10.42 7.22
C VAL A 126 8.49 9.70 7.21
N VAL A 127 8.59 8.55 7.86
CA VAL A 127 9.81 7.74 7.86
C VAL A 127 9.80 6.82 6.65
N TRP A 128 10.72 7.03 5.72
CA TRP A 128 10.93 6.15 4.57
C TRP A 128 12.08 5.19 4.83
N VAL A 129 11.85 3.92 4.51
CA VAL A 129 12.85 2.85 4.63
C VAL A 129 12.95 2.13 3.30
N GLU A 130 14.14 2.11 2.71
CA GLU A 130 14.41 1.41 1.44
C GLU A 130 14.77 -0.06 1.69
N LEU A 131 14.38 -0.93 0.75
CA LEU A 131 14.66 -2.36 0.78
C LEU A 131 15.68 -2.71 -0.30
N GLU A 132 16.53 -3.71 0.00
CA GLU A 132 17.59 -4.14 -0.91
C GLU A 132 17.08 -4.94 -2.11
N ARG A 133 15.88 -5.52 -2.02
CA ARG A 133 15.25 -6.30 -3.09
C ARG A 133 14.05 -5.59 -3.70
N ALA A 134 13.93 -5.69 -5.02
CA ALA A 134 12.72 -5.34 -5.74
C ALA A 134 11.65 -6.42 -5.56
N PHE A 135 10.39 -6.00 -5.41
CA PHE A 135 9.22 -6.87 -5.48
C PHE A 135 7.96 -6.02 -5.68
N PHE A 136 6.89 -6.67 -6.09
CA PHE A 136 5.55 -6.11 -6.07
C PHE A 136 4.66 -6.86 -5.07
N SER A 137 3.63 -6.19 -4.56
CA SER A 137 2.63 -6.76 -3.66
C SER A 137 1.34 -6.07 -3.98
N TYR A 138 0.33 -6.83 -4.43
CA TYR A 138 -1.01 -6.28 -4.49
C TYR A 138 -1.51 -6.10 -3.07
N HIS A 139 -1.59 -7.17 -2.28
CA HIS A 139 -2.30 -7.13 -1.02
C HIS A 139 -1.43 -7.24 0.22
N VAL A 140 -1.82 -6.50 1.25
CA VAL A 140 -1.26 -6.58 2.59
C VAL A 140 -2.19 -7.44 3.45
N LEU A 141 -1.63 -8.46 4.11
CA LEU A 141 -2.38 -9.27 5.06
C LEU A 141 -2.72 -8.47 6.32
N ASN A 142 -1.71 -7.93 7.00
CA ASN A 142 -1.85 -7.10 8.19
C ASN A 142 -0.53 -6.40 8.55
N ALA A 143 -0.61 -5.40 9.43
CA ALA A 143 0.56 -4.85 10.11
C ALA A 143 0.23 -4.52 11.56
N PHE A 144 1.24 -4.43 12.42
CA PHE A 144 1.07 -3.96 13.80
C PHE A 144 2.40 -3.44 14.38
N ASN A 145 2.31 -2.69 15.48
CA ASN A 145 3.47 -2.29 16.27
C ASN A 145 3.87 -3.40 17.23
N ALA A 146 5.16 -3.76 17.24
CA ALA A 146 5.74 -4.62 18.27
C ALA A 146 6.12 -3.79 19.51
N ASP A 147 6.30 -4.48 20.65
CA ASP A 147 6.62 -3.86 21.94
C ASP A 147 7.95 -3.09 21.93
N ASP A 148 8.86 -3.44 21.02
CA ASP A 148 10.17 -2.79 20.83
C ASP A 148 10.11 -1.54 19.93
N GLY A 149 8.92 -1.14 19.49
CA GLY A 149 8.70 0.01 18.62
C GLY A 149 8.89 -0.27 17.13
N THR A 150 9.21 -1.50 16.73
CA THR A 150 9.23 -1.89 15.32
C THR A 150 7.82 -2.07 14.76
N VAL A 151 7.70 -2.05 13.44
CA VAL A 151 6.46 -2.38 12.72
C VAL A 151 6.63 -3.73 12.06
N VAL A 152 5.75 -4.68 12.41
CA VAL A 152 5.67 -5.97 11.72
C VAL A 152 4.66 -5.87 10.61
N LEU A 153 5.06 -6.19 9.38
CA LEU A 153 4.25 -6.12 8.17
C LEU A 153 4.21 -7.49 7.48
N PHE A 154 3.00 -7.97 7.22
CA PHE A 154 2.75 -9.19 6.46
C PHE A 154 2.08 -8.85 5.14
N LEU A 155 2.69 -9.27 4.03
CA LEU A 155 2.23 -8.95 2.67
C LEU A 155 2.60 -10.07 1.69
N PHE A 156 1.94 -10.10 0.54
CA PHE A 156 2.18 -11.12 -0.48
C PHE A 156 3.09 -10.56 -1.56
N CYS A 157 4.36 -10.96 -1.51
CA CYS A 157 5.36 -10.49 -2.46
C CYS A 157 5.42 -11.39 -3.70
N MET A 158 5.61 -10.76 -4.85
CA MET A 158 5.96 -11.37 -6.12
C MET A 158 7.17 -10.65 -6.72
N ASP A 159 8.04 -11.38 -7.39
CA ASP A 159 9.25 -10.82 -8.01
C ASP A 159 8.93 -10.09 -9.33
N GLU A 160 7.81 -10.43 -9.97
CA GLU A 160 7.34 -9.81 -11.21
C GLU A 160 5.81 -9.67 -11.23
N THR A 161 5.31 -8.66 -11.96
CA THR A 161 3.88 -8.47 -12.22
C THR A 161 3.63 -7.96 -13.64
N ARG A 162 2.48 -8.33 -14.22
CA ARG A 162 1.99 -7.74 -15.48
C ARG A 162 0.83 -6.78 -15.26
N ALA A 163 0.50 -6.44 -14.02
CA ALA A 163 -0.64 -5.59 -13.67
C ALA A 163 -1.94 -6.04 -14.38
N LEU A 164 -2.24 -7.35 -14.34
CA LEU A 164 -3.38 -7.95 -15.08
C LEU A 164 -3.37 -7.63 -16.59
N GLY A 165 -2.19 -7.52 -17.21
CA GLY A 165 -2.01 -7.21 -18.63
C GLY A 165 -1.78 -5.72 -18.92
N MET A 166 -1.84 -4.84 -17.92
CA MET A 166 -1.62 -3.40 -18.05
C MET A 166 -0.16 -2.97 -17.90
N SER A 167 0.77 -3.91 -17.70
CA SER A 167 2.19 -3.62 -17.57
C SER A 167 3.08 -4.40 -18.54
N ASP A 168 4.18 -3.77 -18.94
CA ASP A 168 5.36 -4.44 -19.46
C ASP A 168 6.42 -4.57 -18.36
N THR A 169 7.19 -5.65 -18.41
CA THR A 169 8.31 -5.89 -17.50
C THR A 169 9.59 -5.37 -18.13
N VAL A 170 10.33 -4.55 -17.39
CA VAL A 170 11.63 -3.99 -17.77
C VAL A 170 12.70 -4.57 -16.85
N GLY A 171 13.87 -4.89 -17.41
CA GLY A 171 15.01 -5.42 -16.65
C GLY A 171 15.02 -6.95 -16.46
N ALA A 172 13.91 -7.64 -16.73
CA ALA A 172 13.87 -9.11 -16.65
C ALA A 172 14.31 -9.79 -17.98
N PRO A 173 14.92 -10.99 -17.93
CA PRO A 173 15.26 -11.76 -19.12
C PRO A 173 14.04 -12.03 -20.02
N ALA A 174 14.23 -12.00 -21.34
CA ALA A 174 13.16 -12.34 -22.28
C ALA A 174 12.66 -13.76 -22.04
N GLY A 175 11.37 -13.91 -21.70
CA GLY A 175 10.78 -15.21 -21.35
C GLY A 175 10.69 -15.49 -19.85
N SER A 176 11.04 -14.55 -18.96
CA SER A 176 10.78 -14.63 -17.51
C SER A 176 9.29 -14.65 -17.12
N GLY A 177 8.40 -14.70 -18.11
CA GLY A 177 6.98 -14.73 -17.86
C GLY A 177 6.56 -15.96 -17.07
N GLN A 178 5.58 -15.72 -16.18
CA GLN A 178 4.72 -16.70 -15.50
C GLN A 178 5.26 -17.04 -14.11
N ALA A 179 4.78 -16.46 -13.02
CA ALA A 179 3.45 -15.95 -12.75
C ALA A 179 3.53 -14.85 -11.68
N GLU A 180 2.43 -14.12 -11.50
CA GLU A 180 2.19 -13.29 -10.32
C GLU A 180 2.07 -14.22 -9.10
N VAL A 181 3.20 -14.81 -8.70
CA VAL A 181 3.30 -15.80 -7.63
C VAL A 181 3.46 -15.05 -6.33
N GLY A 182 2.33 -14.70 -5.72
CA GLY A 182 2.30 -14.15 -4.37
C GLY A 182 2.72 -15.21 -3.35
N ARG A 183 3.69 -14.88 -2.51
CA ARG A 183 4.04 -15.64 -1.30
C ARG A 183 4.00 -14.74 -0.10
N LEU A 184 3.60 -15.28 1.05
CA LEU A 184 3.56 -14.49 2.27
C LEU A 184 4.97 -14.17 2.75
N HIS A 185 5.27 -12.89 2.93
CA HIS A 185 6.51 -12.39 3.52
C HIS A 185 6.20 -11.68 4.84
N ARG A 186 7.17 -11.73 5.75
CA ARG A 186 7.15 -10.99 7.02
C ARG A 186 8.33 -10.02 7.06
N LEU A 187 8.02 -8.73 7.06
CA LEU A 187 8.98 -7.65 7.15
C LEU A 187 8.91 -7.03 8.54
N VAL A 188 10.06 -6.78 9.16
CA VAL A 188 10.17 -6.00 10.41
C VAL A 188 10.83 -4.68 10.09
N VAL A 189 10.07 -3.59 10.15
CA VAL A 189 10.54 -2.24 9.84
C VAL A 189 10.93 -1.55 11.14
N ASP A 190 12.18 -1.15 11.24
CA ASP A 190 12.74 -0.41 12.36
C ASP A 190 12.77 1.08 12.00
N PRO A 191 11.82 1.90 12.49
CA PRO A 191 11.74 3.31 12.14
C PRO A 191 12.92 4.12 12.68
N ALA A 192 13.48 3.73 13.84
CA ALA A 192 14.58 4.44 14.47
C ALA A 192 15.89 4.22 13.70
N ALA A 193 16.17 2.98 13.30
CA ALA A 193 17.34 2.66 12.51
C ALA A 193 17.15 2.84 11.00
N ARG A 194 15.92 3.17 10.55
CA ARG A 194 15.52 3.30 9.14
C ARG A 194 15.97 2.11 8.28
N ARG A 195 15.66 0.90 8.76
CA ARG A 195 16.02 -0.35 8.08
C ARG A 195 14.89 -1.37 8.14
N VAL A 196 14.87 -2.28 7.19
CA VAL A 196 14.01 -3.47 7.25
C VAL A 196 14.87 -4.68 7.59
N VAL A 197 14.37 -5.51 8.50
CA VAL A 197 14.86 -6.87 8.72
C VAL A 197 13.85 -7.82 8.09
N GLU A 198 14.32 -8.57 7.10
CA GLU A 198 13.56 -9.68 6.54
C GLU A 198 13.80 -10.93 7.38
N GLY A 199 12.73 -11.62 7.75
CA GLY A 199 12.84 -12.97 8.33
C GLY A 199 13.20 -14.01 7.26
N PRO A 200 12.94 -15.31 7.51
CA PRO A 200 12.87 -16.29 6.45
C PRO A 200 11.92 -15.80 5.35
N THR A 201 12.43 -15.77 4.12
CA THR A 201 11.73 -15.25 2.95
C THR A 201 11.70 -16.35 1.87
N PRO A 202 10.51 -16.84 1.47
CA PRO A 202 9.19 -16.44 1.99
C PRO A 202 8.96 -16.94 3.44
N TRP A 203 7.99 -16.33 4.14
CA TRP A 203 7.52 -16.81 5.45
C TRP A 203 6.64 -18.06 5.32
N CYS A 204 6.05 -18.25 4.14
CA CYS A 204 5.15 -19.36 3.77
C CYS A 204 5.49 -19.80 2.34
N ASP A 205 5.75 -21.09 2.13
CA ASP A 205 6.10 -21.66 0.82
C ASP A 205 4.86 -21.96 -0.05
N GLU A 206 3.67 -21.71 0.46
CA GLU A 206 2.43 -21.78 -0.27
C GLU A 206 2.24 -20.52 -1.14
N VAL A 207 1.81 -20.74 -2.37
CA VAL A 207 1.38 -19.64 -3.26
C VAL A 207 -0.04 -19.29 -2.87
N SER A 208 -0.29 -18.02 -2.53
CA SER A 208 -1.64 -17.52 -2.27
C SER A 208 -1.71 -16.00 -2.41
N ASP A 209 -2.93 -15.46 -2.43
CA ASP A 209 -3.21 -14.03 -2.40
C ASP A 209 -4.65 -13.78 -1.89
N PHE A 210 -5.16 -12.56 -2.08
CA PHE A 210 -6.45 -12.07 -1.59
C PHE A 210 -6.62 -12.26 -0.08
N PRO A 211 -5.66 -11.77 0.73
CA PRO A 211 -5.66 -12.01 2.15
C PRO A 211 -6.69 -11.19 2.91
N CYS A 212 -7.08 -11.72 4.07
CA CYS A 212 -7.75 -10.95 5.10
C CYS A 212 -7.37 -11.45 6.50
N VAL A 213 -7.58 -10.58 7.48
CA VAL A 213 -7.64 -10.94 8.89
C VAL A 213 -9.05 -10.72 9.41
N ALA A 214 -9.34 -11.23 10.61
CA ALA A 214 -10.60 -10.88 11.26
C ALA A 214 -10.69 -9.35 11.41
N PRO A 215 -11.83 -8.71 11.11
CA PRO A 215 -11.96 -7.25 11.18
C PRO A 215 -11.53 -6.66 12.54
N ALA A 216 -11.76 -7.40 13.64
CA ALA A 216 -11.37 -7.00 15.00
C ALA A 216 -9.84 -6.93 15.23
N THR A 217 -9.03 -7.46 14.29
CA THR A 217 -7.57 -7.58 14.41
C THR A 217 -6.81 -6.76 13.35
N VAL A 218 -7.51 -5.96 12.54
CA VAL A 218 -6.87 -5.05 11.58
C VAL A 218 -6.00 -4.06 12.35
N GLY A 219 -4.72 -4.00 11.99
CA GLY A 219 -3.74 -3.13 12.66
C GLY A 219 -3.21 -3.62 14.00
N GLN A 220 -3.60 -4.84 14.40
CA GLN A 220 -3.27 -5.47 15.67
C GLN A 220 -2.59 -6.82 15.45
N PRO A 221 -1.83 -7.34 16.45
CA PRO A 221 -1.37 -8.72 16.41
C PRO A 221 -2.54 -9.69 16.17
N SER A 222 -2.40 -10.57 15.18
CA SER A 222 -3.37 -11.60 14.87
C SER A 222 -2.71 -12.97 14.87
N ALA A 223 -3.37 -13.96 15.50
CA ALA A 223 -2.95 -15.35 15.46
C ALA A 223 -3.29 -16.03 14.11
N PHE A 224 -4.21 -15.45 13.33
CA PHE A 224 -4.70 -16.02 12.08
C PHE A 224 -4.72 -15.00 10.95
N GLY A 225 -4.31 -15.45 9.77
CA GLY A 225 -4.54 -14.80 8.49
C GLY A 225 -5.15 -15.81 7.53
N TYR A 226 -5.99 -15.33 6.61
CA TYR A 226 -6.69 -16.15 5.63
C TYR A 226 -6.33 -15.64 4.24
N SER A 227 -6.10 -16.53 3.29
CA SER A 227 -5.81 -16.22 1.88
C SER A 227 -6.32 -17.37 1.01
N VAL A 228 -6.42 -17.15 -0.30
CA VAL A 228 -6.76 -18.20 -1.28
C VAL A 228 -5.54 -18.55 -2.13
N GLY A 229 -5.31 -19.85 -2.35
CA GLY A 229 -4.19 -20.40 -3.11
C GLY A 229 -4.56 -21.74 -3.74
#